data_AF-A0A820A6A6-F1
#
_entry.id   AF-A0A820A6A6-F1
#
_cell.length_a   1.000
_cell.length_b   1.000
_cell.length_c   1.000
_cell.angle_alpha   90.00
_cell.angle_beta   90.00
_cell.angle_gamma   90.00
#
_symmetry.space_group_name_H-M   'P 1'
#
loop_
_entity.id
_entity.type
_entity.pdbx_description
1 polymer ?
#
loop_
_entity_poly.entity_id
_entity_poly.type
_entity_poly.pdbx_seq_one_letter_code
_entity_poly.pdbx_strand_id
1 'polypeptide(L)' 'MASNSSIEALKGTWDYVNGDDIGDFLKEIGVGMVGRLAAKGIKPRLVITETDGIW' A
#
# COMPACT_ATOMS: atom_id res chain seq x y z
N MET A 1 -1.42 26.61 12.79
CA MET A 1 -1.55 25.65 11.67
C MET A 1 -2.51 24.59 12.13
N ALA A 2 -3.72 24.55 11.58
CA ALA A 2 -4.61 23.42 11.84
C ALA A 2 -4.00 22.22 11.12
N SER A 3 -3.49 21.23 11.86
CA SER A 3 -3.16 19.96 11.22
C SER A 3 -4.43 19.45 10.56
N ASN A 4 -4.35 19.05 9.29
CA ASN A 4 -5.39 18.22 8.70
C ASN A 4 -5.35 16.90 9.48
N SER A 5 -6.11 16.86 10.57
CA SER A 5 -6.11 15.79 11.58
C SER A 5 -6.27 14.38 11.00
N SER A 6 -6.88 14.28 9.81
CA SER A 6 -7.08 13.04 9.06
C SER A 6 -5.81 12.49 8.40
N ILE A 7 -4.86 13.32 7.97
CA ILE A 7 -3.64 12.82 7.30
C ILE A 7 -2.57 12.43 8.34
N GLU A 8 -2.48 13.18 9.44
CA GLU A 8 -1.63 12.79 10.58
C GLU A 8 -2.00 11.41 11.15
N ALA A 9 -3.29 11.06 11.10
CA ALA A 9 -3.77 9.74 11.53
C ALA A 9 -3.27 8.57 10.65
N LEU A 10 -2.77 8.83 9.45
CA LEU A 10 -2.22 7.82 8.56
C LEU A 10 -0.73 7.52 8.85
N LYS A 11 -0.02 8.42 9.55
CA LYS A 11 1.40 8.22 9.88
C LYS A 11 1.57 7.00 10.77
N GLY A 12 2.57 6.18 10.46
CA GLY A 12 2.88 4.98 11.23
C GLY A 12 3.25 3.79 10.37
N THR A 13 3.18 2.61 10.99
CA THR A 13 3.48 1.32 10.37
C THR A 13 2.22 0.47 10.32
N TRP A 14 1.90 -0.03 9.13
CA TRP A 14 0.72 -0.83 8.87
C TRP A 14 1.13 -2.18 8.30
N ASP A 15 0.67 -3.26 8.92
CA ASP A 15 0.85 -4.60 8.38
C ASP A 15 -0.35 -4.98 7.52
N TYR A 16 -0.09 -5.60 6.37
CA TYR A 16 -1.15 -6.08 5.49
C TYR A 16 -1.95 -7.23 6.13
N VAL A 17 -3.27 -7.03 6.22
CA VAL A 17 -4.21 -8.02 6.79
C VAL A 17 -4.89 -8.81 5.68
N ASN A 18 -5.53 -8.11 4.74
CA ASN A 18 -6.26 -8.69 3.62
C ASN A 18 -6.32 -7.72 2.43
N GLY A 19 -6.79 -8.23 1.29
CA GLY A 19 -6.97 -7.47 0.07
C GLY A 19 -7.60 -8.37 -1.00
N ASP A 20 -8.60 -7.81 -1.68
CA ASP A 20 -9.39 -8.54 -2.67
C ASP A 20 -8.84 -8.30 -4.07
N ASP A 21 -8.88 -9.33 -4.91
CA ASP A 21 -8.67 -9.26 -6.36
C ASP A 21 -7.35 -8.62 -6.86
N ILE A 22 -6.29 -8.58 -6.02
CA ILE A 22 -4.98 -8.03 -6.40
C ILE A 22 -4.41 -8.66 -7.67
N GLY A 23 -4.68 -9.95 -7.91
CA GLY A 23 -4.22 -10.65 -9.11
C GLY A 23 -4.87 -10.15 -10.40
N ASP A 24 -6.13 -9.72 -10.33
CA ASP A 24 -6.87 -9.20 -11.48
C ASP A 24 -6.49 -7.75 -11.74
N PHE A 25 -6.38 -6.93 -10.68
CA PHE A 25 -5.80 -5.60 -10.77
C PHE A 25 -4.42 -5.62 -11.45
N LEU A 26 -3.51 -6.49 -10.98
CA LEU A 26 -2.18 -6.62 -11.55
C LEU A 26 -2.22 -7.09 -13.02
N LYS A 27 -3.21 -7.91 -13.40
CA LYS A 27 -3.39 -8.37 -14.79
C LYS A 27 -3.78 -7.21 -15.70
N GLU A 28 -4.72 -6.37 -15.25
CA GLU A 28 -5.24 -5.23 -16.01
C GLU A 28 -4.15 -4.19 -16.29
N ILE A 29 -3.22 -3.98 -15.35
CA ILE A 29 -2.07 -3.09 -15.55
C ILE A 29 -0.89 -3.79 -16.28
N GLY A 30 -1.08 -5.00 -16.80
CA GLY A 30 -0.13 -5.70 -17.67
C GLY A 30 0.92 -6.58 -16.97
N VAL A 31 0.77 -6.87 -15.68
CA VAL A 31 1.72 -7.74 -14.97
C VAL A 31 1.57 -9.20 -15.42
N GLY A 32 2.69 -9.79 -15.84
CA GLY A 32 2.77 -11.19 -16.24
C GLY A 32 2.38 -12.16 -15.13
N MET A 33 1.99 -13.39 -15.51
CA MET A 33 1.47 -14.40 -14.57
C MET A 33 2.40 -14.68 -13.38
N VAL A 34 3.71 -14.78 -13.61
CA VAL A 34 4.70 -15.05 -12.55
C VAL A 34 4.70 -13.94 -11.50
N GLY A 35 4.69 -12.67 -11.94
CA GLY A 35 4.64 -11.52 -11.03
C GLY A 35 3.36 -11.48 -10.21
N ARG A 36 2.22 -11.83 -10.83
CA ARG A 36 0.92 -11.92 -10.13
C ARG A 36 0.90 -13.02 -9.07
N LEU A 37 1.46 -14.18 -9.36
CA LEU A 37 1.56 -15.29 -8.40
C LEU A 37 2.46 -14.93 -7.22
N ALA A 38 3.61 -14.30 -7.50
CA ALA A 38 4.51 -13.82 -6.45
C ALA A 38 3.81 -12.78 -5.56
N ALA A 39 3.14 -11.79 -6.15
CA ALA A 39 2.45 -10.73 -5.42
C ALA A 39 1.34 -11.26 -4.48
N LYS A 40 0.59 -12.28 -4.90
CA LYS A 40 -0.44 -12.92 -4.05
C LYS A 40 0.12 -13.54 -2.77
N GLY A 41 1.39 -13.95 -2.76
CA GLY A 41 2.04 -14.55 -1.60
C GLY A 41 2.67 -13.54 -0.63
N ILE A 42 2.76 -12.27 -1.00
CA ILE A 42 3.44 -11.24 -0.23
C ILE A 42 2.46 -10.58 0.75
N LYS A 43 2.90 -10.36 1.99
CA LYS A 43 2.22 -9.56 2.99
C LYS A 43 3.06 -8.30 3.28
N PRO A 44 2.88 -7.22 2.50
CA PRO A 44 3.73 -6.05 2.63
C PRO A 44 3.49 -5.33 3.96
N ARG A 45 4.51 -4.58 4.39
CA ARG A 45 4.41 -3.60 5.46
C ARG A 45 4.45 -2.21 4.84
N LEU A 46 3.46 -1.39 5.14
CA LEU A 46 3.37 -0.02 4.67
C LEU A 46 3.84 0.92 5.79
N VAL A 47 4.77 1.81 5.48
CA VAL A 47 5.28 2.83 6.40
C VAL A 47 4.94 4.18 5.81
N ILE A 48 4.18 4.99 6.56
CA ILE A 48 3.77 6.34 6.17
C ILE A 48 4.46 7.33 7.10
N THR A 49 5.25 8.23 6.54
CA THR A 49 5.99 9.28 7.24
C THR A 49 5.80 10.60 6.52
N GLU A 50 6.19 11.71 7.13
CA GLU A 50 6.28 12.98 6.42
C GLU A 50 7.49 13.75 6.94
N THR A 51 8.19 14.43 6.04
CA THR A 51 9.35 15.25 6.35
C THR A 51 9.32 16.49 5.47
N ASP A 52 9.21 17.66 6.09
CA ASP A 52 9.20 18.97 5.42
C ASP A 52 8.14 19.09 4.30
N GLY A 53 6.96 18.52 4.52
CA GLY A 53 5.85 18.49 3.58
C GLY A 53 5.93 17.39 2.51
N ILE A 54 6.97 16.56 2.54
CA ILE A 54 7.13 15.39 1.66
C ILE A 54 6.58 14.16 2.38
N TRP A 55 5.60 13.50 1.77
CA TRP A 55 4.96 12.27 2.26
C TRP A 55 5.61 11.02 1.66
#